data_AF-A0A7C0TUI9-F1
#
_entry.id   AF-A0A7C0TUI9-F1
#
_cell.length_a   1.000
_cell.length_b   1.000
_cell.length_c   1.000
_cell.angle_alpha   90.00
_cell.angle_beta   90.00
_cell.angle_gamma   90.00
#
_symmetry.space_group_name_H-M   'P 1'
#
loop_
_entity.id
_entity.type
_entity.pdbx_description
1 polymer ?
#
loop_
_entity_poly.entity_id
_entity_poly.type
_entity_poly.pdbx_seq_one_letter_code
_entity_poly.pdbx_strand_id
1 'polypeptide(L)'
;MIIIRILLLVMIVLLLAILTLGLLLGLPIGLGWVLNRFLPFSWFEASLLSMIAILSGGTLWFKLLQAIFFSDVDIGDMEYEYEDEDEIPPDRFWESEDEATWENWFRYLLANAVYEDMLVEPGWIGSMDRRRQQELSIRLADAAMAVLKRRAASAKQLRLTSKALKRELERAGQQPYEDELLNLTLNAVNAELVTLGATMQKVARRRMWNKNANVIDVYQHATE
;
A
#
# COMPACT_ATOMS: atom_id res chain seq x y z
N MET A 1 -14.81 -31.31 -3.91
CA MET A 1 -15.69 -30.27 -3.31
C MET A 1 -15.17 -28.84 -3.54
N ILE A 2 -13.86 -28.58 -3.42
CA ILE A 2 -13.25 -27.24 -3.64
C ILE A 2 -13.49 -26.70 -5.06
N ILE A 3 -13.30 -27.52 -6.10
CA ILE A 3 -13.49 -27.13 -7.51
C ILE A 3 -14.91 -26.62 -7.79
N ILE A 4 -15.93 -27.25 -7.21
CA ILE A 4 -17.34 -26.85 -7.37
C ILE A 4 -17.61 -25.49 -6.72
N ARG A 5 -16.98 -25.20 -5.57
CA ARG A 5 -17.12 -23.91 -4.88
C ARG A 5 -16.49 -22.77 -5.68
N ILE A 6 -15.30 -23.00 -6.24
CA ILE A 6 -14.63 -22.02 -7.10
C ILE A 6 -15.46 -21.74 -8.35
N LEU A 7 -15.98 -22.80 -9.01
CA LEU A 7 -16.82 -22.65 -10.19
C LEU A 7 -18.10 -21.85 -9.89
N LEU A 8 -18.76 -22.13 -8.75
CA LEU A 8 -19.93 -21.36 -8.30
C LEU A 8 -19.61 -19.89 -8.06
N LEU A 9 -18.48 -19.60 -7.41
CA LEU A 9 -18.05 -18.22 -7.14
C LEU A 9 -17.79 -17.47 -8.46
N VAL A 10 -17.06 -18.07 -9.40
CA VAL A 10 -16.80 -17.48 -10.72
C VAL A 10 -18.11 -17.21 -11.47
N MET A 11 -19.07 -18.13 -11.41
CA MET A 11 -20.37 -17.97 -12.06
C MET A 11 -21.19 -16.83 -11.45
N ILE A 12 -21.16 -16.68 -10.12
CA ILE A 12 -21.83 -15.58 -9.41
C ILE A 12 -21.20 -14.23 -9.80
N VAL A 13 -19.87 -14.14 -9.81
CA VAL A 13 -19.16 -12.92 -10.21
C VAL A 13 -19.48 -12.55 -11.66
N LEU A 14 -19.48 -13.52 -12.58
CA LEU A 14 -19.86 -13.31 -13.98
C LEU A 14 -21.29 -12.81 -14.11
N LEU A 15 -22.23 -13.42 -13.39
CA LEU A 15 -23.64 -13.01 -13.42
C LEU A 15 -23.82 -11.60 -12.89
N LEU A 16 -23.14 -11.24 -11.80
CA LEU A 16 -23.13 -9.87 -11.26
C LEU A 16 -22.51 -8.87 -12.25
N ALA A 17 -21.43 -9.24 -12.95
CA ALA A 17 -20.81 -8.38 -13.95
C ALA A 17 -21.75 -8.14 -15.14
N ILE A 18 -22.45 -9.17 -15.62
CA ILE A 18 -23.44 -9.02 -16.71
C ILE A 18 -24.62 -8.16 -16.25
N LEU A 19 -25.12 -8.38 -15.04
CA LEU A 19 -26.25 -7.63 -14.49
C LEU A 19 -25.89 -6.15 -14.32
N THR A 20 -24.71 -5.85 -13.76
CA THR A 20 -24.23 -4.47 -13.58
C THR A 20 -24.00 -3.79 -14.93
N LEU A 21 -23.41 -4.48 -15.91
CA LEU A 21 -23.23 -3.94 -17.26
C LEU A 21 -24.58 -3.65 -17.93
N GLY A 22 -25.55 -4.55 -17.79
CA GLY A 22 -26.91 -4.36 -18.30
C GLY A 22 -27.61 -3.16 -17.67
N LEU A 23 -27.46 -2.96 -16.35
CA LEU A 23 -27.99 -1.78 -15.66
C LEU A 23 -27.30 -0.50 -16.12
N LEU A 24 -25.97 -0.53 -16.23
CA LEU A 24 -25.14 0.62 -16.58
C LEU A 24 -25.38 1.10 -18.01
N LEU A 25 -25.71 0.20 -18.93
CA LEU A 25 -26.04 0.54 -20.32
C LEU A 25 -27.54 0.78 -20.55
N GLY A 26 -28.41 0.04 -19.85
CA GLY A 26 -29.86 0.13 -20.01
C GLY A 26 -30.47 1.38 -19.38
N LEU A 27 -30.01 1.78 -18.20
CA LEU A 27 -30.54 2.96 -17.50
C LEU A 27 -30.32 4.28 -18.26
N PRO A 28 -29.12 4.57 -18.83
CA PRO A 28 -28.94 5.79 -19.62
C PRO A 28 -29.81 5.84 -20.88
N ILE A 29 -30.04 4.70 -21.53
CA ILE A 29 -30.90 4.61 -22.72
C ILE A 29 -32.36 4.88 -22.34
N GLY A 30 -32.84 4.27 -21.26
CA GLY A 30 -34.20 4.50 -20.75
C GLY A 30 -34.43 5.93 -20.28
N LEU A 31 -33.50 6.49 -19.51
CA LEU A 31 -33.55 7.89 -19.05
C LEU A 31 -33.43 8.88 -20.21
N GLY A 32 -32.57 8.60 -21.19
CA GLY A 32 -32.43 9.41 -22.40
C GLY A 32 -33.70 9.45 -23.24
N TRP A 33 -34.43 8.33 -23.35
CA TRP A 33 -35.73 8.30 -24.01
C TRP A 33 -36.76 9.19 -23.29
N VAL A 34 -36.81 9.13 -21.96
CA VAL A 34 -37.72 9.98 -21.16
C VAL A 34 -37.36 11.45 -21.31
N LEU A 35 -36.07 11.82 -21.22
CA LEU A 35 -35.60 13.20 -21.34
C LEU A 35 -35.95 13.82 -22.71
N ASN A 36 -35.79 13.06 -23.79
CA ASN A 36 -36.16 13.49 -25.14
C ASN A 36 -37.67 13.79 -25.28
N ARG A 37 -38.52 13.23 -24.41
CA ARG A 37 -39.96 13.52 -24.44
C ARG A 37 -40.31 14.91 -23.89
N PHE A 38 -39.51 15.40 -22.95
CA PHE A 38 -39.79 16.64 -22.20
C PHE A 38 -38.90 17.81 -22.61
N LEU A 39 -37.73 17.54 -23.19
CA LEU A 39 -36.76 18.55 -23.60
C LEU A 39 -36.39 18.33 -25.07
N PRO A 40 -36.11 19.41 -25.83
CA PRO A 40 -35.81 19.34 -27.26
C PRO A 40 -34.36 18.89 -27.51
N PHE A 41 -33.93 17.81 -26.85
CA PHE A 41 -32.61 17.22 -27.03
C PHE A 41 -32.63 16.16 -28.13
N SER A 42 -31.53 16.02 -28.87
CA SER A 42 -31.36 14.86 -29.71
C SER A 42 -31.21 13.58 -28.87
N TRP A 43 -31.52 12.42 -29.45
CA TRP A 43 -31.32 11.12 -28.79
C TRP A 43 -29.88 10.92 -28.28
N PHE A 44 -28.91 11.43 -29.04
CA PHE A 44 -27.50 11.38 -28.66
C PHE A 44 -27.23 12.23 -27.42
N GLU A 45 -27.64 13.51 -27.41
CA GLU A 45 -27.44 14.42 -26.28
C GLU A 45 -28.16 13.93 -25.02
N ALA A 46 -29.38 13.41 -25.16
CA ALA A 46 -30.13 12.85 -24.05
C ALA A 46 -29.44 11.62 -23.45
N SER A 47 -28.87 10.74 -24.29
CA SER A 47 -28.10 9.58 -23.82
C SER A 47 -26.78 9.97 -23.15
N LEU A 48 -26.06 10.96 -23.70
CA LEU A 48 -24.81 11.46 -23.16
C LEU A 48 -25.04 12.14 -21.80
N LEU A 49 -26.06 12.99 -21.69
CA LEU A 49 -26.43 13.64 -20.43
C LEU A 49 -26.87 12.62 -19.38
N SER A 50 -27.60 11.58 -19.78
CA SER A 50 -28.00 10.50 -18.88
C SER A 50 -26.78 9.72 -18.37
N MET A 51 -25.79 9.46 -19.23
CA MET A 51 -24.54 8.80 -18.82
C MET A 51 -23.77 9.67 -17.83
N ILE A 52 -23.62 10.97 -18.10
CA ILE A 52 -22.97 11.91 -17.17
C ILE A 52 -23.73 11.97 -15.85
N ALA A 53 -25.06 12.03 -15.88
CA ALA A 53 -25.90 12.05 -14.69
C ALA A 53 -25.78 10.75 -13.86
N ILE A 54 -25.67 9.59 -14.51
CA ILE A 54 -25.47 8.31 -13.82
C ILE A 54 -24.06 8.22 -13.22
N LEU A 55 -23.02 8.67 -13.93
CA LEU A 55 -21.65 8.68 -13.38
C LEU A 55 -21.53 9.67 -12.20
N SER A 56 -22.08 10.87 -12.34
CA SER A 56 -22.06 11.90 -11.29
C SER A 56 -22.95 11.50 -10.10
N GLY A 57 -24.14 10.99 -10.39
CA GLY A 57 -25.07 10.48 -9.38
C GLY A 57 -24.53 9.24 -8.69
N GLY A 58 -23.86 8.34 -9.43
CA GLY A 58 -23.23 7.14 -8.90
C GLY A 58 -22.04 7.47 -8.00
N THR A 59 -21.21 8.44 -8.36
CA THR A 59 -20.12 8.91 -7.48
C THR A 59 -20.65 9.62 -6.24
N LEU A 60 -21.71 10.43 -6.36
CA LEU A 60 -22.39 11.04 -5.21
C LEU A 60 -23.04 9.99 -4.31
N TRP A 61 -23.74 9.01 -4.87
CA TRP A 61 -24.34 7.90 -4.13
C TRP A 61 -23.28 7.04 -3.47
N PHE A 62 -22.17 6.75 -4.16
CA PHE A 62 -21.05 6.01 -3.57
C PHE A 62 -20.49 6.76 -2.36
N LYS A 63 -20.25 8.07 -2.47
CA LYS A 63 -19.82 8.91 -1.34
C LYS A 63 -20.86 8.99 -0.22
N LEU A 64 -22.15 9.06 -0.57
CA LEU A 64 -23.25 9.11 0.40
C LEU A 64 -23.40 7.77 1.13
N LEU A 65 -23.34 6.65 0.41
CA LEU A 65 -23.32 5.31 0.99
C LEU A 65 -22.07 5.12 1.85
N GLN A 66 -20.92 5.61 1.40
CA GLN A 66 -19.71 5.67 2.21
C GLN A 66 -19.96 6.42 3.52
N ALA A 67 -20.55 7.61 3.45
CA ALA A 67 -20.87 8.42 4.62
C ALA A 67 -22.04 7.90 5.49
N ILE A 68 -22.88 6.98 5.02
CA ILE A 68 -24.01 6.45 5.81
C ILE A 68 -23.68 5.06 6.38
N PHE A 69 -23.10 4.18 5.56
CA PHE A 69 -22.76 2.81 5.95
C PHE A 69 -21.37 2.70 6.55
N PHE A 70 -20.47 3.64 6.26
CA PHE A 70 -19.07 3.63 6.72
C PHE A 70 -18.73 4.87 7.55
N SER A 71 -19.74 5.56 8.12
CA SER A 71 -19.48 6.68 9.06
C SER A 71 -19.29 6.23 10.52
N ASP A 72 -19.64 4.99 10.86
CA ASP A 72 -19.23 4.33 12.11
C ASP A 72 -18.11 3.31 11.89
N VAL A 73 -17.70 3.10 10.64
CA VAL A 73 -16.45 2.39 10.33
C VAL A 73 -15.41 3.48 10.19
N ASP A 74 -14.72 3.77 11.28
CA ASP A 74 -13.50 4.57 11.23
C ASP A 74 -12.56 3.89 10.24
N ILE A 75 -12.48 4.41 9.01
CA ILE A 75 -11.50 3.94 8.00
C ILE A 75 -10.08 4.41 8.41
N GLY A 76 -9.96 5.14 9.53
CA GLY A 76 -8.70 5.36 10.25
C GLY A 76 -8.29 4.19 11.16
N ASP A 77 -9.25 3.39 11.62
CA ASP A 77 -9.06 2.23 12.52
C ASP A 77 -9.77 0.99 11.97
N MET A 78 -9.58 0.67 10.68
CA MET A 78 -9.43 -0.75 10.33
C MET A 78 -8.03 -1.17 10.78
N GLU A 79 -7.84 -1.14 12.10
CA GLU A 79 -6.98 -2.05 12.82
C GLU A 79 -7.55 -3.42 12.45
N TYR A 80 -7.06 -3.95 11.33
CA TYR A 80 -6.96 -5.38 11.21
C TYR A 80 -6.37 -5.79 12.55
N GLU A 81 -7.11 -6.59 13.29
CA GLU A 81 -6.56 -7.45 14.33
C GLU A 81 -5.61 -8.43 13.58
N TYR A 82 -4.56 -7.89 12.93
CA TYR A 82 -3.30 -8.55 12.77
C TYR A 82 -2.93 -8.80 14.21
N GLU A 83 -2.93 -10.06 14.59
CA GLU A 83 -2.28 -10.47 15.82
C GLU A 83 -0.91 -9.79 15.82
N ASP A 84 -0.72 -8.75 16.65
CA ASP A 84 0.55 -8.06 16.95
C ASP A 84 1.67 -9.06 17.39
N GLU A 85 1.35 -10.34 17.46
CA GLU A 85 2.24 -11.44 17.82
C GLU A 85 3.38 -11.66 16.82
N ASP A 86 3.24 -11.20 15.57
CA ASP A 86 4.23 -11.43 14.50
C ASP A 86 5.02 -10.18 14.08
N GLU A 87 5.08 -9.12 14.89
CA GLU A 87 6.01 -8.02 14.64
C GLU A 87 7.43 -8.28 15.18
N ILE A 88 8.44 -7.69 14.54
CA ILE A 88 9.78 -7.60 15.12
C ILE A 88 9.72 -6.60 16.27
N PRO A 89 10.09 -6.98 17.51
CA PRO A 89 9.86 -6.12 18.65
C PRO A 89 10.73 -4.85 18.57
N PRO A 90 10.19 -3.67 18.95
CA PRO A 90 10.90 -2.38 18.88
C PRO A 90 12.24 -2.33 19.62
N ASP A 91 12.38 -3.12 20.69
CA ASP A 91 13.60 -3.25 21.50
C ASP A 91 14.82 -3.73 20.68
N ARG A 92 14.59 -4.32 19.51
CA ARG A 92 15.64 -4.68 18.54
C ARG A 92 16.26 -3.47 17.84
N PHE A 93 15.60 -2.31 17.87
CA PHE A 93 15.98 -1.10 17.15
C PHE A 93 16.32 0.09 18.05
N TRP A 94 15.73 0.19 19.25
CA TRP A 94 16.02 1.20 20.27
C TRP A 94 15.71 0.69 21.69
N GLU A 95 16.50 1.09 22.69
CA GLU A 95 16.27 0.65 24.08
C GLU A 95 15.27 1.55 24.83
N SER A 96 15.13 2.81 24.40
CA SER A 96 14.25 3.80 25.01
C SER A 96 13.60 4.71 23.96
N GLU A 97 12.49 5.37 24.32
CA GLU A 97 11.78 6.30 23.42
C GLU A 97 12.66 7.47 22.95
N ASP A 98 13.64 7.89 23.76
CA ASP A 98 14.58 8.94 23.39
C ASP A 98 15.56 8.52 22.27
N GLU A 99 15.74 7.20 22.10
CA GLU A 99 16.60 6.59 21.08
C GLU A 99 15.84 6.24 19.79
N ALA A 100 14.52 6.46 19.76
CA ALA A 100 13.66 6.29 18.60
C ALA A 100 13.88 7.41 17.56
N THR A 101 15.11 7.49 17.04
CA THR A 101 15.46 8.44 15.97
C THR A 101 14.76 8.11 14.66
N TRP A 102 14.62 9.07 13.75
CA TRP A 102 14.09 8.83 12.40
C TRP A 102 14.79 7.67 11.68
N GLU A 103 16.09 7.48 11.91
CA GLU A 103 16.82 6.34 11.38
C GLU A 103 16.36 5.02 11.98
N ASN A 104 16.29 4.92 13.32
CA ASN A 104 15.91 3.67 13.98
C ASN A 104 14.44 3.33 13.75
N TRP A 105 13.56 4.32 13.85
CA TRP A 105 12.13 4.17 13.56
C TRP A 105 11.89 3.70 12.12
N PHE A 106 12.54 4.33 11.14
CA PHE A 106 12.36 3.92 9.74
C PHE A 106 13.03 2.56 9.45
N ARG A 107 14.13 2.21 10.14
CA ARG A 107 14.70 0.85 10.08
C ARG A 107 13.72 -0.20 10.60
N TYR A 108 13.03 0.07 11.71
CA TYR A 108 11.97 -0.78 12.26
C TYR A 108 10.84 -0.97 11.24
N LEU A 109 10.31 0.13 10.69
CA LEU A 109 9.26 0.04 9.67
C LEU A 109 9.68 -0.78 8.45
N LEU A 110 10.87 -0.51 7.90
CA LEU A 110 11.34 -1.26 6.74
C LEU A 110 11.55 -2.74 7.05
N ALA A 111 12.00 -3.08 8.26
CA ALA A 111 12.21 -4.46 8.65
C ALA A 111 10.88 -5.20 8.81
N ASN A 112 9.87 -4.59 9.43
CA ASN A 112 8.54 -5.20 9.55
C ASN A 112 7.85 -5.33 8.20
N ALA A 113 7.88 -4.30 7.35
CA ALA A 113 7.31 -4.41 6.00
C ALA A 113 7.93 -5.55 5.17
N VAL A 114 9.25 -5.74 5.27
CA VAL A 114 9.92 -6.87 4.61
C VAL A 114 9.55 -8.20 5.28
N TYR A 115 9.41 -8.23 6.60
CA TYR A 115 9.07 -9.44 7.33
C TYR A 115 7.64 -9.93 7.04
N GLU A 116 6.67 -9.02 7.02
CA GLU A 116 5.28 -9.31 6.64
C GLU A 116 5.19 -9.92 5.25
N ASP A 117 5.88 -9.33 4.27
CA ASP A 117 5.95 -9.88 2.91
C ASP A 117 6.59 -11.29 2.91
N MET A 118 7.59 -11.56 3.76
CA MET A 118 8.18 -12.91 3.86
C MET A 118 7.25 -13.96 4.47
N LEU A 119 6.36 -13.56 5.38
CA LEU A 119 5.43 -14.48 6.05
C LEU A 119 4.39 -15.04 5.06
N VAL A 120 4.03 -14.26 4.05
CA VAL A 120 3.03 -14.64 3.04
C VAL A 120 3.64 -15.25 1.77
N GLU A 121 4.96 -15.13 1.58
CA GLU A 121 5.63 -15.61 0.38
C GLU A 121 5.76 -17.16 0.39
N PRO A 122 5.34 -17.86 -0.67
CA PRO A 122 5.55 -19.30 -0.78
C PRO A 122 7.04 -19.67 -0.93
N GLY A 123 7.37 -20.95 -0.69
CA GLY A 123 8.68 -21.50 -1.02
C GLY A 123 9.68 -21.46 0.15
N TRP A 124 10.97 -21.24 -0.17
CA TRP A 124 12.06 -21.32 0.82
C TRP A 124 12.04 -20.14 1.80
N ILE A 125 11.54 -18.98 1.37
CA ILE A 125 11.41 -17.77 2.19
C ILE A 125 10.36 -17.98 3.28
N GLY A 126 9.14 -18.39 2.92
CA GLY A 126 8.06 -18.66 3.88
C GLY A 126 8.28 -19.90 4.76
N SER A 127 9.15 -20.83 4.36
CA SER A 127 9.47 -22.03 5.15
C SER A 127 10.63 -21.84 6.13
N MET A 128 11.24 -20.65 6.19
CA MET A 128 12.23 -20.33 7.21
C MET A 128 11.60 -20.26 8.60
N ASP A 129 12.41 -20.56 9.61
CA ASP A 129 12.07 -20.27 11.00
C ASP A 129 11.87 -18.75 11.21
N ARG A 130 10.85 -18.36 11.98
CA ARG A 130 10.46 -16.96 12.20
C ARG A 130 11.64 -16.09 12.63
N ARG A 131 12.45 -16.57 13.57
CA ARG A 131 13.64 -15.84 14.04
C ARG A 131 14.61 -15.56 12.89
N ARG A 132 14.81 -16.52 11.98
CA ARG A 132 15.68 -16.32 10.81
C ARG A 132 15.10 -15.32 9.82
N GLN A 133 13.78 -15.32 9.62
CA GLN A 133 13.10 -14.32 8.79
C GLN A 133 13.29 -12.93 9.39
N GLN A 134 13.05 -12.74 10.69
CA GLN A 134 13.26 -11.46 11.37
C GLN A 134 14.70 -10.96 11.23
N GLU A 135 15.71 -11.78 11.52
CA GLU A 135 17.13 -11.39 11.36
C GLU A 135 17.49 -11.07 9.89
N LEU A 136 16.86 -11.76 8.94
CA LEU A 136 17.06 -11.48 7.52
C LEU A 136 16.41 -10.15 7.12
N SER A 137 15.18 -9.90 7.54
CA SER A 137 14.46 -8.64 7.30
C SER A 137 15.20 -7.44 7.88
N ILE A 138 15.74 -7.55 9.11
CA ILE A 138 16.57 -6.48 9.72
C ILE A 138 17.78 -6.17 8.84
N ARG A 139 18.53 -7.20 8.40
CA ARG A 139 19.72 -7.00 7.55
C ARG A 139 19.38 -6.39 6.20
N LEU A 140 18.24 -6.76 5.61
CA LEU A 140 17.75 -6.21 4.36
C LEU A 140 17.32 -4.74 4.53
N ALA A 141 16.64 -4.42 5.63
CA ALA A 141 16.28 -3.06 6.00
C ALA A 141 17.52 -2.18 6.25
N ASP A 142 18.55 -2.70 6.91
CA ASP A 142 19.82 -2.00 7.11
C ASP A 142 20.51 -1.66 5.79
N ALA A 143 20.56 -2.62 4.86
CA ALA A 143 21.11 -2.38 3.54
C ALA A 143 20.28 -1.36 2.74
N ALA A 144 18.95 -1.48 2.79
CA ALA A 144 18.04 -0.52 2.16
C ALA A 144 18.25 0.89 2.71
N MET A 145 18.27 1.06 4.03
CA MET A 145 18.52 2.32 4.72
C MET A 145 19.89 2.91 4.32
N ALA A 146 20.93 2.10 4.27
CA ALA A 146 22.27 2.53 3.86
C ALA A 146 22.32 3.01 2.39
N VAL A 147 21.53 2.42 1.50
CA VAL A 147 21.37 2.93 0.12
C VAL A 147 20.60 4.24 0.10
N LEU A 148 19.50 4.31 0.86
CA LEU A 148 18.65 5.50 0.92
C LEU A 148 19.41 6.70 1.47
N LYS A 149 20.13 6.58 2.58
CA LYS A 149 20.95 7.65 3.16
C LYS A 149 21.98 8.21 2.16
N ARG A 150 22.58 7.35 1.34
CA ARG A 150 23.54 7.80 0.30
C ARG A 150 22.88 8.54 -0.86
N ARG A 151 21.66 8.15 -1.24
CA ARG A 151 20.94 8.74 -2.38
C ARG A 151 20.07 9.94 -1.98
N ALA A 152 19.68 10.00 -0.72
CA ALA A 152 18.81 10.98 -0.10
C ALA A 152 19.19 12.44 -0.38
N ALA A 153 20.49 12.74 -0.44
CA ALA A 153 20.97 14.11 -0.65
C ALA A 153 20.76 14.62 -2.10
N SER A 154 20.64 13.73 -3.08
CA SER A 154 20.67 14.09 -4.51
C SER A 154 19.48 13.59 -5.32
N ALA A 155 18.70 12.64 -4.79
CA ALA A 155 17.60 12.05 -5.53
C ALA A 155 16.32 12.89 -5.46
N LYS A 156 15.68 13.11 -6.62
CA LYS A 156 14.34 13.69 -6.70
C LYS A 156 13.27 12.76 -6.12
N GLN A 157 13.50 11.44 -6.22
CA GLN A 157 12.63 10.40 -5.70
C GLN A 157 13.47 9.38 -4.91
N LEU A 158 13.00 9.05 -3.71
CA LEU A 158 13.57 7.98 -2.91
C LEU A 158 12.97 6.67 -3.42
N ARG A 159 13.67 6.03 -4.37
CA ARG A 159 13.30 4.70 -4.89
C ARG A 159 14.52 3.79 -4.87
N LEU A 160 14.36 2.61 -4.28
CA LEU A 160 15.38 1.59 -4.22
C LEU A 160 15.38 0.75 -5.51
N THR A 161 16.55 0.29 -5.93
CA THR A 161 16.70 -0.60 -7.11
C THR A 161 17.47 -1.84 -6.71
N SER A 162 17.18 -2.99 -7.34
CA SER A 162 17.87 -4.26 -7.08
C SER A 162 19.39 -4.12 -7.19
N LYS A 163 19.86 -3.45 -8.24
CA LYS A 163 21.29 -3.17 -8.44
C LYS A 163 21.92 -2.38 -7.28
N ALA A 164 21.21 -1.42 -6.70
CA ALA A 164 21.73 -0.62 -5.60
C ALA A 164 21.75 -1.42 -4.29
N LEU A 165 20.67 -2.16 -4.01
CA LEU A 165 20.56 -3.03 -2.84
C LEU A 165 21.60 -4.16 -2.86
N LYS A 166 21.73 -4.86 -4.00
CA LYS A 166 22.72 -5.93 -4.20
C LYS A 166 24.15 -5.46 -3.96
N ARG A 167 24.52 -4.32 -4.56
CA ARG A 167 25.84 -3.69 -4.32
C ARG A 167 26.07 -3.35 -2.86
N GLU A 168 25.01 -3.02 -2.12
CA GLU A 168 25.16 -2.69 -0.71
C GLU A 168 25.33 -3.91 0.17
N LEU A 169 24.58 -4.97 -0.13
CA LEU A 169 24.74 -6.27 0.54
C LEU A 169 26.14 -6.84 0.28
N GLU A 170 26.66 -6.73 -0.95
CA GLU A 170 28.03 -7.12 -1.30
C GLU A 170 29.08 -6.32 -0.49
N ARG A 171 28.89 -5.00 -0.33
CA ARG A 171 29.78 -4.16 0.49
C ARG A 171 29.75 -4.53 1.96
N ALA A 172 28.60 -4.96 2.46
CA ALA A 172 28.43 -5.45 3.82
C ALA A 172 28.98 -6.88 4.02
N GLY A 173 29.62 -7.47 3.00
CA GLY A 173 30.17 -8.83 3.07
C GLY A 173 29.12 -9.94 3.12
N GLN A 174 27.88 -9.62 2.75
CA GLN A 174 26.79 -10.61 2.71
C GLN A 174 26.92 -11.49 1.46
N GLN A 175 26.47 -12.74 1.57
CA GLN A 175 26.37 -13.61 0.40
C GLN A 175 25.34 -13.04 -0.59
N PRO A 176 25.51 -13.31 -1.90
CA PRO A 176 24.53 -12.89 -2.89
C PRO A 176 23.20 -13.57 -2.61
N TYR A 177 22.18 -12.77 -2.33
CA TYR A 177 20.81 -13.25 -2.19
C TYR A 177 20.18 -13.51 -3.56
N GLU A 178 19.21 -14.43 -3.57
CA GLU A 178 18.41 -14.73 -4.75
C GLU A 178 17.57 -13.52 -5.18
N ASP A 179 17.31 -13.39 -6.49
CA ASP A 179 16.59 -12.23 -7.05
C ASP A 179 15.15 -12.15 -6.51
N GLU A 180 14.54 -13.28 -6.16
CA GLU A 180 13.22 -13.36 -5.51
C GLU A 180 13.18 -12.56 -4.20
N LEU A 181 14.08 -12.86 -3.27
CA LEU A 181 14.20 -12.16 -1.99
C LEU A 181 14.52 -10.67 -2.17
N LEU A 182 15.38 -10.33 -3.13
CA LEU A 182 15.70 -8.94 -3.45
C LEU A 182 14.49 -8.19 -3.99
N ASN A 183 13.68 -8.82 -4.84
CA ASN A 183 12.48 -8.21 -5.40
C ASN A 183 11.39 -8.02 -4.34
N LEU A 184 11.18 -9.02 -3.48
CA LEU A 184 10.30 -8.92 -2.31
C LEU A 184 10.71 -7.71 -1.45
N THR A 185 11.99 -7.64 -1.07
CA THR A 185 12.52 -6.51 -0.28
C THR A 185 12.28 -5.16 -0.98
N LEU A 186 12.48 -5.09 -2.29
CA LEU A 186 12.27 -3.85 -3.04
C LEU A 186 10.81 -3.43 -3.10
N ASN A 187 9.89 -4.39 -3.17
CA ASN A 187 8.47 -4.10 -3.21
C ASN A 187 8.02 -3.52 -1.86
N ALA A 188 8.32 -4.20 -0.76
CA ALA A 188 8.08 -3.70 0.60
C ALA A 188 8.66 -2.30 0.83
N VAL A 189 9.97 -2.13 0.62
CA VAL A 189 10.65 -0.85 0.88
C VAL A 189 10.13 0.28 -0.02
N ASN A 190 9.85 0.00 -1.30
CA ASN A 190 9.34 1.05 -2.19
C ASN A 190 7.88 1.39 -1.91
N ALA A 191 7.06 0.46 -1.42
CA ALA A 191 5.71 0.74 -0.96
C ALA A 191 5.75 1.73 0.21
N GLU A 192 6.57 1.46 1.23
CA GLU A 192 6.78 2.37 2.36
C GLU A 192 7.29 3.76 1.95
N LEU A 193 8.22 3.80 0.99
CA LEU A 193 8.73 5.07 0.45
C LEU A 193 7.70 5.84 -0.38
N VAL A 194 6.70 5.17 -0.95
CA VAL A 194 5.57 5.85 -1.60
C VAL A 194 4.65 6.45 -0.54
N THR A 195 4.32 5.68 0.50
CA THR A 195 3.48 6.11 1.63
C THR A 195 4.10 7.30 2.37
N LEU A 196 5.37 7.21 2.75
CA LEU A 196 6.06 8.23 3.55
C LEU A 196 6.87 9.23 2.72
N GLY A 197 6.71 9.23 1.39
CA GLY A 197 7.66 9.82 0.45
C GLY A 197 8.02 11.29 0.70
N ALA A 198 7.06 12.14 1.04
CA ALA A 198 7.30 13.55 1.34
C ALA A 198 8.07 13.73 2.66
N THR A 199 7.65 13.01 3.70
CA THR A 199 8.27 13.01 5.04
C THR A 199 9.71 12.51 4.97
N MET A 200 9.94 11.36 4.32
CA MET A 200 11.28 10.80 4.20
C MET A 200 12.20 11.67 3.33
N GLN A 201 11.67 12.36 2.31
CA GLN A 201 12.44 13.37 1.58
C GLN A 201 12.83 14.55 2.45
N LYS A 202 11.94 15.02 3.34
CA LYS A 202 12.22 16.10 4.29
C LYS A 202 13.30 15.68 5.28
N VAL A 203 13.19 14.48 5.87
CA VAL A 203 14.19 13.88 6.78
C VAL A 203 15.55 13.78 6.09
N ALA A 204 15.58 13.21 4.89
CA ALA A 204 16.76 13.10 4.05
C ALA A 204 17.46 14.44 3.78
N ARG A 205 16.71 15.43 3.25
CA ARG A 205 17.26 16.72 2.83
C ARG A 205 17.72 17.57 4.02
N ARG A 206 16.98 17.52 5.12
CA ARG A 206 17.30 18.26 6.35
C ARG A 206 18.29 17.52 7.25
N ARG A 207 18.78 16.34 6.85
CA ARG A 207 19.70 15.49 7.62
C ARG A 207 19.19 15.20 9.03
N MET A 208 17.89 14.91 9.16
CA MET A 208 17.23 14.69 10.45
C MET A 208 17.27 13.23 10.93
N TRP A 209 18.10 12.38 10.31
CA TRP A 209 18.21 10.94 10.62
C TRP A 209 18.41 10.66 12.12
N ASN A 210 19.21 11.47 12.80
CA ASN A 210 19.52 11.29 14.22
C ASN A 210 18.61 12.12 15.15
N LYS A 211 17.56 12.75 14.62
CA LYS A 211 16.58 13.46 15.44
C LYS A 211 15.53 12.47 15.92
N ASN A 212 15.05 12.66 17.15
CA ASN A 212 13.97 11.86 17.70
C ASN A 212 12.75 11.95 16.76
N ALA A 213 12.21 10.79 16.38
CA ALA A 213 10.96 10.68 15.66
C ALA A 213 9.84 10.72 16.71
N ASN A 214 9.52 11.92 17.20
CA ASN A 214 8.33 12.08 18.04
C ASN A 214 7.13 11.54 17.26
N VAL A 215 6.49 10.49 17.78
CA VAL A 215 5.38 9.76 17.14
C VAL A 215 4.27 10.71 16.68
N ILE A 216 4.07 11.82 17.39
CA ILE A 216 3.09 12.88 17.04
C ILE A 216 3.45 13.61 15.74
N ASP A 217 4.72 13.88 15.46
CA ASP A 217 5.17 14.55 14.22
C ASP A 217 5.09 13.62 13.00
N VAL A 218 5.16 12.30 13.22
CA VAL A 218 5.13 11.29 12.16
C VAL A 218 3.74 11.19 11.54
N TYR A 219 2.70 11.08 12.37
CA TYR A 219 1.32 10.97 11.90
C TYR A 219 0.76 12.30 11.40
N GLN A 220 1.11 13.43 12.02
CA GLN A 220 0.62 14.75 11.57
C GLN A 220 1.18 15.20 10.22
N HIS A 221 2.33 14.68 9.78
CA HIS A 221 2.94 15.05 8.49
C HIS A 221 2.71 14.02 7.37
N ALA A 222 2.16 12.84 7.67
CA ALA A 222 1.79 11.86 6.65
C ALA A 222 0.43 12.18 6.00
N THR A 223 -0.41 13.01 6.64
CA THR A 223 -1.77 13.35 6.22
C THR A 223 -1.93 14.74 5.58
N GLU A 224 -0.86 15.52 5.45
CA GLU A 224 -0.84 16.84 4.77
C GLU A 224 -0.24 16.76 3.35
#